data_AF-A0A3T7S6P0-F1
#
_entry.id   AF-A0A3T7S6P0-F1
#
_cell.length_a   1.000
_cell.length_b   1.000
_cell.length_c   1.000
_cell.angle_alpha   90.00
_cell.angle_beta   90.00
_cell.angle_gamma   90.00
#
_symmetry.space_group_name_H-M   'P 1'
#
loop_
_entity.id
_entity.type
_entity.pdbx_description
1 polymer ?
#
loop_
_entity_poly.entity_id
_entity_poly.type
_entity_poly.pdbx_seq_one_letter_code
_entity_poly.pdbx_strand_id
1 'polypeptide(L)'
;MAKKQHMLQVRISDDEYQALQALAESADISMSALVRDHIGKIHVRNRSDERARIVMLNRINANLNMIARWVNTHKSAASAVDVVSHLIAIERHIQEMAR
;
A
#
# COMPACT_ATOMS: atom_id res chain seq x y z
N MET A 1 -31.45 -13.79 4.43
CA MET A 1 -30.71 -12.63 3.87
C MET A 1 -30.64 -11.54 4.92
N ALA A 2 -29.47 -10.95 5.18
CA ALA A 2 -29.34 -9.89 6.18
C ALA A 2 -30.14 -8.65 5.76
N LYS A 3 -30.85 -8.04 6.72
CA LYS A 3 -31.67 -6.84 6.48
C LYS A 3 -30.75 -5.66 6.15
N LYS A 4 -30.92 -5.05 4.97
CA LYS A 4 -30.17 -3.85 4.55
C LYS A 4 -30.78 -2.63 5.26
N GLN A 5 -30.10 -2.12 6.28
CA GLN A 5 -30.63 -1.06 7.16
C GLN A 5 -30.11 0.35 6.80
N HIS A 6 -28.99 0.44 6.10
CA HIS A 6 -28.34 1.72 5.77
C HIS A 6 -28.55 2.10 4.31
N MET A 7 -28.80 3.38 4.07
CA MET A 7 -28.91 3.97 2.73
C MET A 7 -27.63 4.73 2.39
N LEU A 8 -27.05 4.43 1.23
CA LEU A 8 -25.89 5.13 0.69
C LEU A 8 -26.37 6.18 -0.32
N GLN A 9 -26.20 7.46 0.01
CA GLN A 9 -26.46 8.58 -0.90
C GLN A 9 -25.13 9.20 -1.30
N VAL A 10 -24.83 9.21 -2.60
CA VAL A 10 -23.61 9.78 -3.16
C VAL A 10 -24.00 10.68 -4.32
N ARG A 11 -23.46 11.90 -4.34
CA ARG A 11 -23.57 12.78 -5.50
C ARG A 11 -22.51 12.37 -6.50
N ILE A 12 -22.93 12.15 -7.74
CA ILE A 12 -22.07 11.80 -8.87
C ILE A 12 -22.34 12.79 -9.99
N SER A 13 -21.38 12.96 -10.89
CA SER A 13 -21.55 13.78 -12.09
C SER A 13 -22.47 13.09 -13.11
N ASP A 14 -22.94 13.84 -14.09
CA ASP A 14 -23.76 13.30 -15.18
C ASP A 14 -23.00 12.22 -15.97
N ASP A 15 -21.70 12.43 -16.21
CA ASP A 15 -20.83 11.46 -16.89
C ASP A 15 -20.69 10.15 -16.11
N GLU A 16 -20.51 10.25 -14.79
CA GLU A 16 -20.42 9.08 -13.90
C GLU A 16 -21.75 8.31 -13.85
N TYR A 17 -22.88 9.01 -13.86
CA TYR A 17 -24.21 8.40 -13.91
C TYR A 17 -24.42 7.62 -15.22
N GLN A 18 -24.08 8.22 -16.36
CA GLN A 18 -24.22 7.56 -17.67
C GLN A 18 -23.33 6.32 -17.78
N ALA A 19 -22.09 6.39 -17.30
CA ALA A 19 -21.17 5.24 -17.30
C ALA A 19 -21.71 4.08 -16.46
N LEU A 20 -22.26 4.37 -15.27
CA LEU A 20 -22.86 3.35 -14.40
C LEU A 20 -24.14 2.77 -15.02
N GLN A 21 -24.96 3.61 -15.68
CA GLN A 21 -26.19 3.18 -16.35
C GLN A 21 -25.90 2.23 -17.51
N ALA A 22 -24.96 2.59 -18.38
CA ALA A 22 -24.53 1.72 -19.48
C ALA A 22 -23.98 0.38 -18.96
N LEU A 23 -23.21 0.41 -17.87
CA LEU A 23 -22.67 -0.81 -17.26
C LEU A 23 -23.79 -1.70 -16.69
N ALA A 24 -24.77 -1.10 -16.02
CA ALA A 24 -25.92 -1.80 -15.47
C ALA A 24 -26.77 -2.45 -16.57
N GLU A 25 -27.03 -1.71 -17.66
CA GLU A 25 -27.76 -2.20 -18.84
C GLU A 25 -27.03 -3.34 -19.54
N SER A 26 -25.71 -3.22 -19.74
CA SER A 26 -24.91 -4.28 -20.38
C SER A 26 -24.91 -5.59 -19.59
N ALA A 27 -25.10 -5.50 -18.28
CA ALA A 27 -25.13 -6.64 -17.36
C ALA A 27 -26.56 -7.10 -17.03
N ASP A 28 -27.59 -6.48 -17.60
CA ASP A 28 -29.02 -6.76 -17.36
C ASP A 28 -29.41 -6.77 -15.87
N ILE A 29 -28.82 -5.84 -15.10
CA ILE A 29 -29.06 -5.71 -13.66
C ILE A 29 -29.41 -4.28 -13.28
N SER A 30 -30.16 -4.11 -12.19
CA SER A 30 -30.41 -2.77 -11.64
C SER A 30 -29.12 -2.09 -11.18
N MET A 31 -29.09 -0.76 -11.27
CA MET A 31 -28.02 0.09 -10.75
C MET A 31 -27.62 -0.26 -9.31
N SER A 32 -28.62 -0.47 -8.43
CA SER A 32 -28.36 -0.83 -7.04
C SER A 32 -27.77 -2.23 -6.89
N ALA A 33 -28.08 -3.17 -7.79
CA ALA A 33 -27.45 -4.49 -7.79
C ALA A 33 -25.99 -4.40 -8.24
N LEU A 34 -25.70 -3.62 -9.29
CA LEU A 34 -24.34 -3.33 -9.76
C LEU A 34 -23.47 -2.75 -8.64
N VAL A 35 -23.93 -1.66 -7.99
CA VAL A 35 -23.17 -1.00 -6.91
C VAL A 35 -22.91 -1.98 -5.75
N ARG A 36 -23.89 -2.81 -5.38
CA ARG A 36 -23.72 -3.80 -4.30
C ARG A 36 -22.75 -4.92 -4.66
N ASP A 37 -22.77 -5.37 -5.91
CA ASP A 37 -21.82 -6.36 -6.41
C ASP A 37 -20.37 -5.82 -6.36
N HIS A 38 -20.20 -4.53 -6.68
CA HIS A 38 -18.89 -3.89 -6.69
C HIS A 38 -18.35 -3.48 -5.30
N ILE A 39 -19.20 -3.16 -4.31
CA ILE A 39 -18.77 -2.76 -2.95
C ILE A 39 -17.79 -3.77 -2.33
N GLY A 40 -17.96 -5.06 -2.58
CA GLY A 40 -17.06 -6.11 -2.06
C GLY A 40 -15.88 -6.47 -2.95
N LYS A 41 -15.85 -5.97 -4.20
CA LYS A 41 -14.85 -6.32 -5.22
C LYS A 41 -13.83 -5.21 -5.46
N ILE A 42 -14.14 -3.97 -5.08
CA ILE A 42 -13.22 -2.85 -5.18
C ILE A 42 -12.20 -2.95 -4.05
N HIS A 43 -10.95 -3.28 -4.39
CA HIS A 43 -9.85 -3.13 -3.46
C HIS A 43 -9.54 -1.63 -3.30
N VAL A 44 -9.89 -1.06 -2.16
CA VAL A 44 -9.51 0.32 -1.83
C VAL A 44 -8.02 0.33 -1.57
N ARG A 45 -7.21 0.60 -2.61
CA ARG A 45 -5.80 0.94 -2.43
C ARG A 45 -5.73 2.28 -1.73
N ASN A 46 -5.49 2.23 -0.42
CA ASN A 46 -5.05 3.41 0.27
C ASN A 46 -3.70 3.81 -0.36
N ARG A 47 -3.58 5.06 -0.82
CA ARG A 47 -2.34 5.61 -1.38
C ARG A 47 -1.52 6.32 -0.32
N SER A 48 -2.15 6.69 0.79
CA SER A 48 -1.51 7.46 1.86
C SER A 48 -0.61 6.59 2.74
N ASP A 49 -1.03 5.37 3.02
CA ASP A 49 -0.25 4.33 3.69
C ASP A 49 0.91 3.83 2.80
N GLU A 50 0.70 3.67 1.50
CA GLU A 50 1.77 3.34 0.55
C GLU A 50 2.84 4.44 0.54
N ARG A 51 2.43 5.71 0.46
CA ARG A 51 3.35 6.84 0.56
C ARG A 51 4.10 6.87 1.89
N ALA A 52 3.43 6.58 3.00
CA ALA A 52 4.06 6.52 4.32
C ALA A 52 5.12 5.40 4.40
N ARG A 53 4.83 4.22 3.81
CA ARG A 53 5.78 3.10 3.71
C ARG A 53 7.01 3.49 2.88
N ILE A 54 6.81 4.14 1.74
CA ILE A 54 7.91 4.62 0.87
C ILE A 54 8.80 5.63 1.63
N VAL A 55 8.21 6.58 2.36
CA VAL A 55 8.96 7.53 3.18
C VAL A 55 9.78 6.82 4.26
N MET A 56 9.21 5.80 4.91
CA MET A 56 9.91 5.01 5.91
C MET A 56 11.10 4.24 5.31
N LEU A 57 10.91 3.60 4.15
CA LEU A 57 11.99 2.92 3.43
C LEU A 57 13.12 3.88 3.04
N ASN A 58 12.80 5.08 2.58
CA ASN A 58 13.80 6.10 2.26
C ASN A 58 14.62 6.54 3.49
N ARG A 59 14.00 6.62 4.67
CA ARG A 59 14.71 6.91 5.92
C ARG A 59 15.67 5.80 6.31
N ILE A 60 15.24 4.54 6.18
CA ILE A 60 16.11 3.37 6.42
C ILE A 60 17.32 3.42 5.47
N ASN A 61 17.07 3.66 4.18
CA ASN A 61 18.13 3.78 3.17
C ASN A 61 19.12 4.91 3.49
N ALA A 62 18.62 6.07 3.93
CA ALA A 62 19.49 7.19 4.35
C ALA A 62 20.41 6.80 5.52
N ASN A 63 19.87 6.12 6.53
CA ASN A 63 20.64 5.66 7.68
C ASN A 63 21.70 4.62 7.28
N LEU A 64 21.35 3.66 6.43
CA LEU A 64 22.29 2.67 5.90
C LEU A 64 23.44 3.33 5.12
N ASN A 65 23.13 4.34 4.31
CA ASN A 65 24.16 5.11 3.59
C ASN A 65 25.07 5.88 4.54
N MET A 66 24.56 6.39 5.67
CA MET A 66 25.39 7.02 6.70
C MET A 66 26.35 6.02 7.34
N ILE A 67 25.86 4.83 7.70
CA ILE A 67 26.68 3.75 8.26
C ILE A 67 27.76 3.34 7.25
N ALA A 68 27.38 3.12 5.99
CA ALA A 68 28.33 2.73 4.94
C ALA A 68 29.44 3.77 4.76
N ARG A 69 29.08 5.07 4.70
CA ARG A 69 30.08 6.15 4.63
C ARG A 69 30.98 6.14 5.85
N TRP A 70 30.43 6.03 7.07
CA TRP A 70 31.20 6.06 8.30
C TRP A 70 32.20 4.91 8.39
N VAL A 71 31.79 3.67 8.06
CA VAL A 71 32.66 2.49 8.02
C VAL A 71 33.76 2.65 6.97
N ASN A 72 33.42 3.15 5.79
CA ASN A 72 34.39 3.39 4.73
C ASN A 72 35.42 4.46 5.10
N THR A 73 35.04 5.46 5.90
CA THR A 73 35.94 6.49 6.42
C THR A 73 36.82 5.96 7.56
N HIS A 74 36.28 5.15 8.48
CA HIS A 74 36.96 4.71 9.70
C HIS A 74 37.31 3.22 9.67
N LYS A 75 37.99 2.76 8.61
CA LYS A 75 38.30 1.34 8.34
C LYS A 75 39.05 0.61 9.46
N SER A 76 39.72 1.33 10.36
CA SER A 76 40.49 0.80 11.49
C SER A 76 39.77 0.91 12.85
N ALA A 77 38.69 1.69 12.96
CA ALA A 77 37.96 1.90 14.22
C ALA A 77 36.67 1.08 14.32
N ALA A 78 36.15 0.62 13.18
CA ALA A 78 35.00 -0.26 13.12
C ALA A 78 35.46 -1.69 12.84
N SER A 79 35.03 -2.65 13.67
CA SER A 79 35.06 -4.06 13.26
C SER A 79 34.09 -4.22 12.10
N ALA A 80 34.61 -4.23 10.88
CA ALA A 80 33.81 -4.39 9.66
C ALA A 80 32.95 -5.67 9.71
N VAL A 81 33.45 -6.70 10.40
CA VAL A 81 32.74 -7.96 10.64
C VAL A 81 31.46 -7.75 11.47
N ASP A 82 31.53 -6.95 12.53
CA ASP A 82 30.36 -6.70 13.38
C ASP A 82 29.31 -5.89 12.63
N VAL A 83 29.72 -4.84 11.90
CA VAL A 83 28.77 -4.04 11.12
C VAL A 83 28.08 -4.88 10.04
N VAL A 84 28.84 -5.70 9.31
CA VAL A 84 28.28 -6.61 8.30
C VAL A 84 27.30 -7.61 8.95
N SER A 85 27.64 -8.15 10.12
CA SER A 85 26.77 -9.09 10.84
C SER A 85 25.42 -8.47 11.22
N HIS A 86 25.43 -7.22 11.70
CA HIS A 86 24.19 -6.49 12.02
C HIS A 86 23.37 -6.17 10.77
N LEU A 87 24.02 -5.81 9.66
CA LEU A 87 23.33 -5.55 8.39
C LEU A 87 22.65 -6.80 7.83
N ILE A 88 23.31 -7.96 7.91
CA ILE A 88 22.72 -9.25 7.51
C ILE A 88 21.51 -9.59 8.39
N ALA A 89 21.58 -9.33 9.71
CA ALA A 89 20.44 -9.56 10.60
C ALA A 89 19.23 -8.68 10.25
N ILE A 90 19.47 -7.40 9.90
CA ILE A 90 18.43 -6.47 9.42
C ILE A 90 17.84 -6.95 8.10
N GLU A 91 18.66 -7.36 7.14
CA GLU A 91 18.21 -7.88 5.85
C GLU A 91 17.27 -9.08 6.03
N ARG A 92 17.66 -10.05 6.88
CA ARG A 92 16.82 -11.23 7.19
C ARG A 92 15.47 -10.84 7.77
N HIS A 93 15.44 -9.94 8.75
CA HIS A 93 14.18 -9.44 9.32
C HIS A 93 13.28 -8.79 8.27
N ILE A 94 13.86 -7.99 7.36
CA ILE A 94 13.09 -7.36 6.28
C ILE A 94 12.52 -8.41 5.32
N GLN A 95 13.31 -9.43 4.96
CA GLN A 95 12.87 -10.52 4.09
C GLN A 95 11.74 -11.36 4.71
N GLU A 96 11.77 -11.59 6.02
CA GLU A 96 10.72 -12.29 6.77
C GLU A 96 9.41 -11.49 6.81
N MET A 97 9.49 -10.18 6.99
CA MET A 97 8.31 -9.29 7.01
C MET A 97 7.68 -9.09 5.63
N ALA A 98 8.41 -9.35 4.54
CA ALA A 98 7.95 -9.17 3.17
C ALA A 98 7.25 -10.42 2.59
N ARG A 99 7.24 -11.55 3.32
CA ARG A 99 6.46 -12.75 2.99
C ARG A 99 5.02 -12.64 3.47
#